data_AF-A0A9P5WMK2-F1
#
_entry.id   AF-A0A9P5WMK2-F1
#
_cell.length_a   1.000
_cell.length_b   1.000
_cell.length_c   1.000
_cell.angle_alpha   90.00
_cell.angle_beta   90.00
_cell.angle_gamma   90.00
#
_symmetry.space_group_name_H-M   'P 1'
#
loop_
_entity.id
_entity.type
_entity.pdbx_description
1 polymer ?
#
loop_
_entity_poly.entity_id
_entity_poly.type
_entity_poly.pdbx_seq_one_letter_code
_entity_poly.pdbx_strand_id
1 'polypeptide(L)'
;MTPIKFTEYLESYFKTKSDIKLTVVEDIDVIEKEYPLLHAVTRCALSGVTYDTGGADIKAGGVMRGMSRDKCGAATVAGFMATLAELKPKHVNVTAILSLVRNSIGSNAYVSDEVIYSRAGVRVLVGNTDAEGRMVMTDPLCECKERVLADRQAGINIPSRLFTVATLTGHAIRAYGPYGICLDNGPARKAGISTRIQAGGHILGDPFEVSTLRREDYAYVAPGSAAEDVVQANDKASSASARGHQYPMAFMSIASGLNNFGLDKEKKDQIAYTHVDIAGSAEELSGVGFSLPEVTGNPVPAFASTFLL
;
A
#
# COMPACT_ATOMS: atom_id res chain seq x y z
N MET A 1 -12.65 5.69 13.07
CA MET A 1 -11.52 6.62 13.31
C MET A 1 -11.33 7.44 12.04
N THR A 2 -11.38 8.77 12.12
CA THR A 2 -11.08 9.67 10.99
C THR A 2 -9.57 9.75 10.76
N PRO A 3 -9.09 10.21 9.58
CA PRO A 3 -7.67 10.52 9.38
C PRO A 3 -7.12 11.42 10.49
N ILE A 4 -7.83 12.50 10.83
CA ILE A 4 -7.44 13.45 11.90
C ILE A 4 -7.30 12.73 13.25
N LYS A 5 -8.30 11.92 13.66
CA LYS A 5 -8.24 11.20 14.94
C LYS A 5 -7.10 10.18 14.97
N PHE A 6 -6.80 9.57 13.83
CA PHE A 6 -5.68 8.66 13.68
C PHE A 6 -4.36 9.42 13.88
N THR A 7 -4.20 10.57 13.24
CA THR A 7 -3.04 11.45 13.41
C THR A 7 -2.86 11.89 14.86
N GLU A 8 -3.91 12.42 15.51
CA GLU A 8 -3.86 12.83 16.92
C GLU A 8 -3.42 11.67 17.84
N TYR A 9 -3.87 10.44 17.54
CA TYR A 9 -3.44 9.25 18.28
C TYR A 9 -1.94 8.98 18.10
N LEU A 10 -1.43 9.05 16.87
CA LEU A 10 0.00 8.84 16.60
C LEU A 10 0.86 9.92 17.24
N GLU A 11 0.46 11.19 17.15
CA GLU A 11 1.17 12.31 17.77
C GLU A 11 1.25 12.13 19.27
N SER A 12 0.13 11.78 19.92
CA SER A 12 0.07 11.50 21.35
C SER A 12 0.98 10.32 21.73
N TYR A 13 0.91 9.22 20.98
CA TYR A 13 1.67 8.00 21.26
C TYR A 13 3.19 8.20 21.09
N PHE A 14 3.61 8.83 19.98
CA PHE A 14 5.03 9.01 19.67
C PHE A 14 5.67 10.24 20.33
N LYS A 15 4.88 11.13 20.96
CA LYS A 15 5.41 12.33 21.65
C LYS A 15 6.54 12.05 22.64
N THR A 16 6.51 10.90 23.32
CA THR A 16 7.52 10.52 24.33
C THR A 16 8.62 9.62 23.77
N LYS A 17 8.57 9.27 22.49
CA LYS A 17 9.49 8.33 21.84
C LYS A 17 10.54 9.10 21.03
N SER A 18 11.63 9.49 21.68
CA SER A 18 12.68 10.35 21.10
C SER A 18 13.31 9.83 19.80
N ASP A 19 13.24 8.53 19.56
CA ASP A 19 13.84 7.88 18.39
C ASP A 19 12.93 7.91 17.15
N ILE A 20 11.69 8.39 17.28
CA ILE A 20 10.72 8.51 16.19
C ILE A 20 10.45 9.99 15.92
N LYS A 21 10.66 10.40 14.65
CA LYS A 21 10.22 11.70 14.16
C LYS A 21 8.91 11.52 13.37
N LEU A 22 7.84 12.17 13.82
CA LEU A 22 6.56 12.21 13.12
C LEU A 22 6.39 13.56 12.41
N THR A 23 5.84 13.54 11.21
CA THR A 23 5.46 14.74 10.45
C THR A 23 4.12 14.48 9.79
N VAL A 24 3.23 15.47 9.86
CA VAL A 24 1.87 15.39 9.33
C VAL A 24 1.78 16.33 8.13
N VAL A 25 1.25 15.81 7.01
CA VAL A 25 0.90 16.61 5.84
C VAL A 25 -0.62 16.61 5.76
N GLU A 26 -1.24 17.74 6.12
CA GLU A 26 -2.69 17.93 6.10
C GLU A 26 -3.13 19.05 5.14
N ASP A 27 -2.18 19.85 4.65
CA ASP A 27 -2.43 20.91 3.68
C ASP A 27 -2.85 20.30 2.35
N ILE A 28 -4.07 20.61 1.92
CA ILE A 28 -4.68 20.00 0.74
C ILE A 28 -4.01 20.44 -0.56
N ASP A 29 -3.47 21.66 -0.62
CA ASP A 29 -2.79 22.17 -1.81
C ASP A 29 -1.45 21.46 -1.98
N VAL A 30 -0.77 21.17 -0.86
CA VAL A 30 0.42 20.30 -0.85
C VAL A 30 0.06 18.89 -1.28
N ILE A 31 -1.04 18.33 -0.76
CA ILE A 31 -1.48 16.98 -1.11
C ILE A 31 -1.83 16.87 -2.60
N GLU A 32 -2.59 17.84 -3.15
CA GLU A 32 -2.96 17.89 -4.56
C GLU A 32 -1.73 17.93 -5.48
N LYS A 33 -0.74 18.75 -5.12
CA LYS A 33 0.45 18.94 -5.93
C LYS A 33 1.43 17.78 -5.83
N GLU A 34 1.71 17.31 -4.61
CA GLU A 34 2.79 16.36 -4.34
C GLU A 34 2.30 14.89 -4.37
N TYR A 35 1.00 14.66 -4.15
CA TYR A 35 0.36 13.34 -4.13
C TYR A 35 -0.98 13.34 -4.90
N PRO A 36 -0.96 13.68 -6.21
CA PRO A 36 -2.17 13.85 -7.03
C PRO A 36 -3.11 12.63 -7.08
N LEU A 37 -2.59 11.40 -7.07
CA LEU A 37 -3.40 10.18 -7.04
C LEU A 37 -4.06 9.98 -5.68
N LEU A 38 -3.35 10.29 -4.59
CA LEU A 38 -3.93 10.27 -3.24
C LEU A 38 -5.02 11.35 -3.11
N HIS A 39 -4.73 12.54 -3.62
CA HIS A 39 -5.67 13.66 -3.64
C HIS A 39 -6.96 13.25 -4.35
N ALA A 40 -6.86 12.67 -5.55
CA ALA A 40 -7.98 12.20 -6.37
C ALA A 40 -9.00 11.37 -5.57
N VAL A 41 -8.50 10.44 -4.74
CA VAL A 41 -9.33 9.55 -3.92
C VAL A 41 -10.08 10.29 -2.81
N THR A 42 -9.49 11.35 -2.24
CA THR A 42 -10.08 12.09 -1.12
C THR A 42 -10.82 13.37 -1.54
N ARG A 43 -10.86 13.72 -2.84
CA ARG A 43 -11.40 15.01 -3.35
C ARG A 43 -12.81 15.35 -2.85
N CYS A 44 -13.66 14.36 -2.62
CA CYS A 44 -15.03 14.57 -2.13
C CYS A 44 -15.22 14.26 -0.64
N ALA A 45 -14.14 13.98 0.09
CA ALA A 45 -14.21 13.42 1.44
C ALA A 45 -13.02 13.85 2.33
N LEU A 46 -12.67 15.13 2.25
CA LEU A 46 -11.62 15.77 3.07
C LEU A 46 -11.90 15.72 4.58
N SER A 47 -13.14 15.45 4.97
CA SER A 47 -13.54 15.20 6.34
C SER A 47 -14.36 13.91 6.44
N GLY A 48 -14.07 13.08 7.44
CA GLY A 48 -14.84 11.86 7.68
C GLY A 48 -14.02 10.71 8.23
N VAL A 49 -14.71 9.63 8.59
CA VAL A 49 -14.07 8.39 9.05
C VAL A 49 -13.31 7.76 7.89
N THR A 50 -12.08 7.30 8.12
CA THR A 50 -11.33 6.48 7.16
C THR A 50 -12.17 5.26 6.83
N TYR A 51 -12.66 5.22 5.61
CA TYR A 51 -13.67 4.30 5.14
C TYR A 51 -13.63 4.29 3.61
N ASP A 52 -13.89 3.12 3.03
CA ASP A 52 -14.00 2.95 1.59
C ASP A 52 -15.44 2.60 1.20
N THR A 53 -16.11 3.52 0.49
CA THR A 53 -17.42 3.27 -0.10
C THR A 53 -17.32 2.70 -1.52
N GLY A 54 -16.13 2.72 -2.12
CA GLY A 54 -15.86 2.46 -3.53
C GLY A 54 -15.93 3.68 -4.46
N GLY A 55 -16.18 4.87 -3.93
CA GLY A 55 -16.32 6.07 -4.76
C GLY A 55 -17.55 6.00 -5.68
N ALA A 56 -17.40 6.42 -6.93
CA ALA A 56 -18.44 6.34 -7.96
C ALA A 56 -18.84 4.89 -8.31
N ASP A 57 -17.87 3.97 -8.28
CA ASP A 57 -18.05 2.52 -8.33
C ASP A 57 -18.49 1.96 -6.97
N ILE A 58 -19.64 2.44 -6.49
CA ILE A 58 -20.13 2.20 -5.13
C ILE A 58 -20.20 0.70 -4.79
N LYS A 59 -19.68 0.33 -3.61
CA LYS A 59 -19.84 -1.01 -3.03
C LYS A 59 -21.31 -1.29 -2.71
N ALA A 60 -21.97 -2.03 -3.58
CA ALA A 60 -23.36 -2.46 -3.41
C ALA A 60 -23.48 -3.88 -2.83
N GLY A 61 -24.68 -4.30 -2.42
CA GLY A 61 -24.93 -5.70 -2.02
C GLY A 61 -24.35 -6.11 -0.66
N GLY A 62 -24.10 -5.15 0.24
CA GLY A 62 -23.65 -5.40 1.61
C GLY A 62 -22.14 -5.51 1.81
N VAL A 63 -21.35 -5.52 0.73
CA VAL A 63 -19.88 -5.64 0.79
C VAL A 63 -19.17 -4.37 1.30
N MET A 64 -19.90 -3.26 1.45
CA MET A 64 -19.40 -2.03 2.09
C MET A 64 -19.20 -2.22 3.59
N ARG A 65 -19.92 -3.13 4.24
CA ARG A 65 -19.80 -3.37 5.68
C ARG A 65 -18.40 -3.89 5.99
N GLY A 66 -17.72 -3.24 6.93
CA GLY A 66 -16.37 -3.61 7.35
C GLY A 66 -15.28 -2.74 6.76
N MET A 67 -15.55 -1.92 5.74
CA MET A 67 -14.54 -1.08 5.08
C MET A 67 -13.94 0.04 5.96
N SER A 68 -14.41 0.19 7.20
CA SER A 68 -13.64 0.92 8.22
C SER A 68 -12.27 0.28 8.48
N ARG A 69 -12.09 -1.02 8.18
CA ARG A 69 -10.86 -1.80 8.33
C ARG A 69 -9.87 -1.58 7.19
N ASP A 70 -10.25 -0.84 6.17
CA ASP A 70 -9.37 -0.58 5.01
C ASP A 70 -8.15 0.30 5.35
N LYS A 71 -8.11 0.82 6.58
CA LYS A 71 -6.96 1.49 7.19
C LYS A 71 -5.96 0.54 7.86
N CYS A 72 -6.23 -0.76 7.89
CA CYS A 72 -5.40 -1.71 8.65
C CYS A 72 -3.96 -1.74 8.16
N GLY A 73 -3.69 -1.56 6.87
CA GLY A 73 -2.31 -1.42 6.37
C GLY A 73 -1.54 -0.27 7.02
N ALA A 74 -2.15 0.92 7.09
CA ALA A 74 -1.55 2.06 7.79
C ALA A 74 -1.44 1.82 9.31
N ALA A 75 -2.45 1.20 9.93
CA ALA A 75 -2.46 0.86 11.35
C ALA A 75 -1.34 -0.12 11.73
N THR A 76 -1.08 -1.12 10.89
CA THR A 76 -0.04 -2.13 11.15
C THR A 76 1.34 -1.56 10.90
N VAL A 77 1.52 -0.68 9.91
CA VAL A 77 2.79 0.05 9.75
C VAL A 77 3.04 0.96 10.95
N ALA A 78 2.03 1.66 11.47
CA ALA A 78 2.15 2.42 12.71
C ALA A 78 2.53 1.52 13.90
N GLY A 79 1.91 0.34 14.01
CA GLY A 79 2.24 -0.68 15.01
C GLY A 79 3.68 -1.17 14.89
N PHE A 80 4.18 -1.37 13.66
CA PHE A 80 5.59 -1.72 13.42
C PHE A 80 6.55 -0.60 13.83
N MET A 81 6.20 0.67 13.58
CA MET A 81 6.97 1.82 14.08
C MET A 81 6.96 1.91 15.61
N ALA A 82 5.86 1.53 16.26
CA ALA A 82 5.80 1.38 17.72
C ALA A 82 6.74 0.27 18.21
N THR A 83 6.73 -0.90 17.56
CA THR A 83 7.66 -2.00 17.88
C THR A 83 9.12 -1.57 17.71
N LEU A 84 9.45 -0.82 16.65
CA LEU A 84 10.78 -0.23 16.45
C LEU A 84 11.20 0.68 17.60
N ALA A 85 10.29 1.55 18.07
CA ALA A 85 10.57 2.47 19.17
C ALA A 85 10.82 1.75 20.51
N GLU A 86 10.19 0.59 20.72
CA GLU A 86 10.43 -0.25 21.90
C GLU A 86 11.73 -1.06 21.79
N LEU A 87 11.96 -1.74 20.66
CA LEU A 87 13.10 -2.65 20.48
C LEU A 87 14.43 -1.93 20.22
N LYS A 88 14.38 -0.73 19.63
CA LYS A 88 15.53 0.12 19.29
C LYS A 88 16.70 -0.63 18.60
N PRO A 89 16.41 -1.44 17.56
CA PRO A 89 17.44 -2.16 16.82
C PRO A 89 18.46 -1.19 16.22
N LYS A 90 19.74 -1.60 16.18
CA LYS A 90 20.85 -0.73 15.75
C LYS A 90 21.22 -0.87 14.28
N HIS A 91 20.65 -1.85 13.58
CA HIS A 91 21.00 -2.22 12.21
C HIS A 91 19.96 -1.81 11.16
N VAL A 92 18.91 -1.08 11.54
CA VAL A 92 17.86 -0.63 10.63
C VAL A 92 17.58 0.86 10.78
N ASN A 93 17.25 1.49 9.66
CA ASN A 93 16.63 2.81 9.60
C ASN A 93 15.32 2.65 8.82
N VAL A 94 14.22 3.15 9.36
CA VAL A 94 12.89 2.95 8.79
C VAL A 94 12.19 4.29 8.65
N THR A 95 11.76 4.58 7.43
CA THR A 95 10.82 5.67 7.12
C THR A 95 9.49 5.05 6.73
N ALA A 96 8.41 5.52 7.33
CA ALA A 96 7.05 5.09 7.03
C ALA A 96 6.22 6.29 6.59
N ILE A 97 5.51 6.15 5.47
CA ILE A 97 4.49 7.11 5.03
C ILE A 97 3.14 6.43 5.22
N LEU A 98 2.29 7.01 6.06
CA LEU A 98 0.95 6.50 6.35
C LEU A 98 -0.07 7.34 5.59
N SER A 99 -0.69 6.75 4.58
CA SER A 99 -1.74 7.41 3.79
C SER A 99 -3.10 7.15 4.40
N LEU A 100 -3.80 8.20 4.80
CA LEU A 100 -5.09 8.13 5.49
C LEU A 100 -6.11 8.93 4.70
N VAL A 101 -6.95 8.25 3.94
CA VAL A 101 -7.99 8.88 3.11
C VAL A 101 -9.37 8.32 3.43
N ARG A 102 -10.40 9.00 2.96
CA ARG A 102 -11.74 8.42 2.86
C ARG A 102 -12.10 8.40 1.37
N ASN A 103 -12.40 7.22 0.84
CA ASN A 103 -12.95 7.08 -0.51
C ASN A 103 -14.47 7.12 -0.41
N SER A 104 -15.08 8.15 -0.99
CA SER A 104 -16.52 8.40 -0.89
C SER A 104 -17.08 8.79 -2.25
N ILE A 105 -18.40 8.71 -2.40
CA ILE A 105 -19.12 9.33 -3.51
C ILE A 105 -19.59 10.74 -3.13
N GLY A 106 -19.55 11.66 -4.09
CA GLY A 106 -19.98 13.05 -3.96
C GLY A 106 -19.79 13.82 -5.28
N SER A 107 -20.16 15.11 -5.30
CA SER A 107 -20.10 15.93 -6.51
C SER A 107 -18.69 16.11 -7.10
N ASN A 108 -17.66 15.97 -6.26
CA ASN A 108 -16.26 16.13 -6.63
C ASN A 108 -15.50 14.78 -6.60
N ALA A 109 -16.22 13.66 -6.53
CA ALA A 109 -15.59 12.35 -6.55
C ALA A 109 -14.83 12.20 -7.87
N TYR A 110 -13.65 11.59 -7.82
CA TYR A 110 -13.06 11.08 -9.05
C TYR A 110 -13.91 9.97 -9.63
N VAL A 111 -13.95 9.89 -10.95
CA VAL A 111 -14.76 8.94 -11.70
C VAL A 111 -13.89 8.12 -12.65
N SER A 112 -14.42 6.98 -13.06
CA SER A 112 -13.86 6.20 -14.17
C SER A 112 -13.78 7.05 -15.44
N ASP A 113 -12.82 6.72 -16.30
CA ASP A 113 -12.41 7.45 -17.52
C ASP A 113 -11.59 8.73 -17.27
N GLU A 114 -11.36 9.15 -16.02
CA GLU A 114 -10.39 10.21 -15.73
C GLU A 114 -8.95 9.75 -15.99
N VAL A 115 -8.13 10.65 -16.53
CA VAL A 115 -6.68 10.46 -16.61
C VAL A 115 -6.01 11.38 -15.59
N ILE A 116 -5.33 10.79 -14.61
CA ILE A 116 -4.69 11.50 -13.51
C ILE A 116 -3.18 11.27 -13.59
N TYR A 117 -2.41 12.35 -13.47
CA TYR A 117 -0.95 12.25 -13.46
C TYR A 117 -0.49 11.82 -12.07
N SER A 118 0.39 10.82 -12.00
CA SER A 118 1.07 10.48 -10.75
C SER A 118 2.16 11.50 -10.42
N ARG A 119 2.68 11.45 -9.19
CA ARG A 119 3.91 12.15 -8.78
C ARG A 119 5.09 11.90 -9.73
N ALA A 120 5.16 10.71 -10.33
CA ALA A 120 6.19 10.36 -11.31
C ALA A 120 5.92 10.92 -12.72
N GLY A 121 4.82 11.66 -12.91
CA GLY A 121 4.37 12.19 -14.21
C GLY A 121 3.69 11.16 -15.11
N VAL A 122 3.35 9.98 -14.59
CA VAL A 122 2.72 8.88 -15.36
C VAL A 122 1.22 9.13 -15.48
N ARG A 123 0.67 9.02 -16.68
CA ARG A 123 -0.77 9.19 -16.95
C ARG A 123 -1.53 7.92 -16.59
N VAL A 124 -2.31 7.98 -15.52
CA VAL A 124 -3.12 6.86 -15.02
C VAL A 124 -4.56 7.00 -15.50
N LEU A 125 -5.03 6.07 -16.32
CA LEU A 125 -6.45 5.94 -16.63
C LEU A 125 -7.17 5.23 -15.48
N VAL A 126 -8.14 5.92 -14.87
CA VAL A 126 -9.01 5.39 -13.82
C VAL A 126 -10.04 4.48 -14.46
N GLY A 127 -10.03 3.20 -14.10
CA GLY A 127 -10.99 2.22 -14.61
C GLY A 127 -12.03 1.79 -13.59
N ASN A 128 -11.74 1.96 -12.29
CA ASN A 128 -12.67 1.65 -11.21
C ASN A 128 -12.28 2.39 -9.93
N THR A 129 -13.17 3.21 -9.39
CA THR A 129 -12.88 4.04 -8.21
C THR A 129 -12.86 3.25 -6.89
N ASP A 130 -13.27 1.97 -6.89
CA ASP A 130 -13.14 0.97 -5.82
C ASP A 130 -11.76 0.29 -5.83
N ALA A 131 -10.90 0.66 -6.79
CA ALA A 131 -9.49 0.28 -6.83
C ALA A 131 -8.60 1.43 -6.34
N GLU A 132 -9.05 2.19 -5.34
CA GLU A 132 -8.39 3.39 -4.83
C GLU A 132 -7.11 3.11 -4.04
N GLY A 133 -7.02 2.01 -3.29
CA GLY A 133 -5.89 1.77 -2.38
C GLY A 133 -4.52 1.83 -3.08
N ARG A 134 -4.45 1.35 -4.33
CA ARG A 134 -3.22 1.44 -5.15
C ARG A 134 -2.92 2.86 -5.61
N MET A 135 -3.92 3.70 -5.82
CA MET A 135 -3.77 5.12 -6.16
C MET A 135 -3.15 5.85 -4.96
N VAL A 136 -3.75 5.65 -3.78
CA VAL A 136 -3.34 6.25 -2.51
C VAL A 136 -1.87 5.95 -2.18
N MET A 137 -1.41 4.72 -2.43
CA MET A 137 -0.03 4.32 -2.13
C MET A 137 1.01 4.72 -3.19
N THR A 138 0.60 5.02 -4.43
CA THR A 138 1.54 5.18 -5.54
C THR A 138 2.44 6.41 -5.39
N ASP A 139 1.89 7.55 -5.03
CA ASP A 139 2.69 8.77 -4.89
C ASP A 139 3.62 8.73 -3.67
N PRO A 140 3.19 8.25 -2.48
CA PRO A 140 4.09 7.91 -1.39
C PRO A 140 5.20 6.92 -1.77
N LEU A 141 4.89 5.90 -2.58
CA LEU A 141 5.89 4.96 -3.08
C LEU A 141 6.90 5.64 -4.01
N CYS A 142 6.45 6.59 -4.84
CA CYS A 142 7.31 7.43 -5.66
C CYS A 142 8.24 8.31 -4.82
N GLU A 143 7.72 8.93 -3.75
CA GLU A 143 8.53 9.71 -2.81
C GLU A 143 9.59 8.82 -2.12
N CYS A 144 9.22 7.63 -1.67
CA CYS A 144 10.17 6.66 -1.11
C CYS A 144 11.28 6.30 -2.10
N LYS A 145 10.94 6.09 -3.38
CA LYS A 145 11.92 5.89 -4.45
C LYS A 145 12.83 7.13 -4.61
N GLU A 146 12.28 8.33 -4.63
CA GLU A 146 13.05 9.59 -4.73
C GLU A 146 14.03 9.74 -3.57
N ARG A 147 13.63 9.39 -2.35
CA ARG A 147 14.51 9.38 -1.17
C ARG A 147 15.69 8.43 -1.34
N VAL A 148 15.46 7.22 -1.86
CA VAL A 148 16.55 6.27 -2.18
C VAL A 148 17.53 6.86 -3.19
N LEU A 149 17.04 7.56 -4.21
CA LEU A 149 17.89 8.21 -5.21
C LEU A 149 18.68 9.38 -4.60
N ALA A 150 18.06 10.20 -3.75
CA ALA A 150 18.71 11.29 -3.05
C ALA A 150 19.83 10.79 -2.13
N ASP A 151 19.58 9.72 -1.36
CA ASP A 151 20.59 9.08 -0.51
C ASP A 151 21.80 8.62 -1.33
N ARG A 152 21.57 7.96 -2.46
CA ARG A 152 22.64 7.53 -3.38
C ARG A 152 23.45 8.70 -3.91
N GLN A 153 22.78 9.78 -4.31
CA GLN A 153 23.44 11.01 -4.78
C GLN A 153 24.28 11.66 -3.68
N ALA A 154 23.84 11.56 -2.43
CA ALA A 154 24.59 12.01 -1.25
C ALA A 154 25.69 11.02 -0.80
N GLY A 155 25.92 9.92 -1.53
CA GLY A 155 26.92 8.91 -1.20
C GLY A 155 26.50 7.88 -0.13
N ILE A 156 25.24 7.92 0.30
CA ILE A 156 24.66 6.98 1.26
C ILE A 156 24.23 5.71 0.52
N ASN A 157 25.13 4.73 0.43
CA ASN A 157 24.92 3.48 -0.33
C ASN A 157 24.44 2.31 0.54
N ILE A 158 23.52 2.57 1.46
CA ILE A 158 22.90 1.52 2.27
C ILE A 158 21.82 0.77 1.45
N PRO A 159 21.66 -0.55 1.62
CA PRO A 159 20.62 -1.29 0.92
C PRO A 159 19.20 -0.84 1.34
N SER A 160 18.56 -0.02 0.50
CA SER A 160 17.17 0.40 0.70
C SER A 160 16.19 -0.61 0.09
N ARG A 161 15.13 -0.91 0.83
CA ARG A 161 14.04 -1.81 0.43
C ARG A 161 12.73 -1.06 0.60
N LEU A 162 11.90 -1.05 -0.43
CA LEU A 162 10.61 -0.39 -0.41
C LEU A 162 9.51 -1.42 -0.16
N PHE A 163 8.53 -1.03 0.64
CA PHE A 163 7.37 -1.84 0.97
C PHE A 163 6.09 -1.05 0.78
N THR A 164 5.04 -1.73 0.34
CA THR A 164 3.66 -1.26 0.48
C THR A 164 2.88 -2.31 1.25
N VAL A 165 2.04 -1.88 2.20
CA VAL A 165 1.25 -2.78 3.06
C VAL A 165 -0.19 -2.30 3.05
N ALA A 166 -1.11 -3.12 2.56
CA ALA A 166 -2.51 -2.71 2.41
C ALA A 166 -3.47 -3.90 2.46
N THR A 167 -4.72 -3.62 2.83
CA THR A 167 -5.88 -4.49 2.63
C THR A 167 -6.36 -4.38 1.17
N LEU A 168 -5.53 -4.76 0.20
CA LEU A 168 -5.67 -4.23 -1.16
C LEU A 168 -6.70 -4.98 -2.02
N THR A 169 -6.79 -6.32 -1.90
CA THR A 169 -7.62 -7.08 -2.84
C THR A 169 -8.43 -8.20 -2.22
N GLY A 170 -9.72 -8.27 -2.59
CA GLY A 170 -10.56 -9.42 -2.27
C GLY A 170 -10.07 -10.72 -2.93
N HIS A 171 -9.29 -10.63 -4.02
CA HIS A 171 -8.68 -11.80 -4.64
C HIS A 171 -7.61 -12.45 -3.76
N ALA A 172 -6.90 -11.70 -2.90
CA ALA A 172 -5.98 -12.29 -1.93
C ALA A 172 -6.70 -13.26 -0.98
N ILE A 173 -7.84 -12.81 -0.44
CA ILE A 173 -8.73 -13.63 0.42
C ILE A 173 -9.22 -14.87 -0.32
N ARG A 174 -9.64 -14.74 -1.58
CA ARG A 174 -10.13 -15.87 -2.38
C ARG A 174 -9.03 -16.90 -2.69
N ALA A 175 -7.80 -16.43 -2.88
CA ALA A 175 -6.68 -17.29 -3.26
C ALA A 175 -6.08 -18.05 -2.07
N TYR A 176 -5.96 -17.40 -0.91
CA TYR A 176 -5.20 -17.93 0.24
C TYR A 176 -5.95 -17.86 1.59
N GLY A 177 -7.21 -17.45 1.62
CA GLY A 177 -8.00 -17.42 2.85
C GLY A 177 -7.47 -16.38 3.86
N PRO A 178 -7.22 -16.77 5.13
CA PRO A 178 -6.86 -15.85 6.21
C PRO A 178 -5.41 -15.36 6.19
N TYR A 179 -4.67 -15.63 5.11
CA TYR A 179 -3.23 -15.37 5.06
C TYR A 179 -2.89 -14.15 4.21
N GLY A 180 -1.90 -13.39 4.67
CA GLY A 180 -1.35 -12.28 3.91
C GLY A 180 -0.46 -12.79 2.78
N ILE A 181 -0.27 -11.96 1.75
CA ILE A 181 0.50 -12.31 0.57
C ILE A 181 1.65 -11.31 0.39
N CYS A 182 2.83 -11.81 0.03
CA CYS A 182 3.97 -10.99 -0.39
C CYS A 182 4.26 -11.19 -1.88
N LEU A 183 4.49 -10.10 -2.58
CA LEU A 183 4.93 -10.07 -3.98
C LEU A 183 6.21 -9.25 -4.11
N ASP A 184 7.22 -9.84 -4.72
CA ASP A 184 8.51 -9.19 -4.96
C ASP A 184 8.66 -8.78 -6.43
N ASN A 185 9.24 -7.59 -6.65
CA ASN A 185 9.83 -7.23 -7.93
C ASN A 185 11.14 -8.01 -8.15
N GLY A 186 11.78 -7.86 -9.32
CA GLY A 186 12.99 -8.60 -9.66
C GLY A 186 14.12 -8.46 -8.62
N PRO A 187 14.57 -7.24 -8.27
CA PRO A 187 15.59 -7.04 -7.24
C PRO A 187 15.20 -7.57 -5.85
N ALA A 188 13.94 -7.37 -5.41
CA ALA A 188 13.46 -7.91 -4.14
C ALA A 188 13.50 -9.44 -4.09
N ARG A 189 13.06 -10.08 -5.19
CA ARG A 189 13.06 -11.54 -5.32
C ARG A 189 14.48 -12.10 -5.29
N LYS A 190 15.41 -11.45 -5.99
CA LYS A 190 16.84 -11.84 -5.97
C LYS A 190 17.45 -11.72 -4.57
N ALA A 191 16.95 -10.78 -3.76
CA ALA A 191 17.33 -10.62 -2.36
C ALA A 191 16.54 -11.52 -1.38
N GLY A 192 15.58 -12.32 -1.87
CA GLY A 192 14.76 -13.22 -1.07
C GLY A 192 13.89 -12.52 -0.04
N ILE A 193 13.35 -11.33 -0.35
CA ILE A 193 12.62 -10.54 0.65
C ILE A 193 11.31 -11.23 1.06
N SER A 194 10.47 -11.64 0.11
CA SER A 194 9.20 -12.30 0.43
C SER A 194 9.40 -13.64 1.17
N THR A 195 10.42 -14.42 0.81
CA THR A 195 10.73 -15.69 1.48
C THR A 195 11.26 -15.48 2.89
N ARG A 196 11.98 -14.38 3.15
CA ARG A 196 12.36 -13.98 4.49
C ARG A 196 11.16 -13.59 5.34
N ILE A 197 10.20 -12.84 4.79
CA ILE A 197 8.95 -12.50 5.50
C ILE A 197 8.16 -13.76 5.83
N GLN A 198 8.01 -14.69 4.87
CA GLN A 198 7.36 -15.97 5.10
C GLN A 198 8.05 -16.77 6.23
N ALA A 199 9.38 -16.89 6.18
CA ALA A 199 10.14 -17.58 7.21
C ALA A 199 10.00 -16.91 8.59
N GLY A 200 10.08 -15.58 8.67
CA GLY A 200 9.90 -14.83 9.91
C GLY A 200 8.47 -14.93 10.46
N GLY A 201 7.47 -14.94 9.57
CA GLY A 201 6.07 -15.14 9.91
C GLY A 201 5.81 -16.48 10.61
N HIS A 202 6.45 -17.55 10.15
CA HIS A 202 6.36 -18.87 10.80
C HIS A 202 6.91 -18.89 12.23
N ILE A 203 7.86 -18.01 12.57
CA ILE A 203 8.46 -17.97 13.92
C ILE A 203 7.47 -17.46 14.95
N LEU A 204 6.66 -16.45 14.61
CA LEU A 204 5.76 -15.76 15.53
C LEU A 204 4.26 -16.01 15.28
N GLY A 205 3.93 -16.97 14.40
CA GLY A 205 2.53 -17.33 14.12
C GLY A 205 1.79 -16.34 13.23
N ASP A 206 2.51 -15.57 12.40
CA ASP A 206 1.98 -14.64 11.40
C ASP A 206 2.41 -15.07 9.98
N PRO A 207 1.93 -16.23 9.49
CA PRO A 207 2.41 -16.80 8.24
C PRO A 207 1.96 -16.02 6.99
N PHE A 208 2.84 -15.95 6.00
CA PHE A 208 2.63 -15.28 4.72
C PHE A 208 2.76 -16.25 3.55
N GLU A 209 1.97 -16.03 2.52
CA GLU A 209 2.08 -16.71 1.23
C GLU A 209 2.91 -15.87 0.26
N VAL A 210 3.77 -16.53 -0.52
CA VAL A 210 4.58 -15.86 -1.54
C VAL A 210 3.90 -16.00 -2.89
N SER A 211 3.46 -14.88 -3.46
CA SER A 211 2.92 -14.82 -4.82
C SER A 211 3.92 -14.21 -5.79
N THR A 212 3.70 -14.45 -7.07
CA THR A 212 4.66 -14.14 -8.14
C THR A 212 4.04 -13.19 -9.15
N LEU A 213 4.65 -12.02 -9.28
CA LEU A 213 4.44 -11.10 -10.39
C LEU A 213 4.97 -11.69 -11.71
N ARG A 214 4.19 -11.57 -12.78
CA ARG A 214 4.43 -12.13 -14.12
C ARG A 214 4.10 -11.11 -15.21
N ARG A 215 4.49 -11.42 -16.45
CA ARG A 215 4.24 -10.55 -17.63
C ARG A 215 2.75 -10.28 -17.85
N GLU A 216 1.88 -11.24 -17.53
CA GLU A 216 0.43 -11.11 -17.68
C GLU A 216 -0.12 -10.01 -16.77
N ASP A 217 0.49 -9.79 -15.60
CA ASP A 217 0.07 -8.76 -14.65
C ASP A 217 0.39 -7.36 -15.17
N TYR A 218 1.50 -7.21 -15.90
CA TYR A 218 1.87 -5.98 -16.60
C TYR A 218 1.01 -5.76 -17.85
N ALA A 219 0.73 -6.82 -18.61
CA ALA A 219 -0.16 -6.75 -19.77
C ALA A 219 -1.58 -6.33 -19.38
N TYR A 220 -2.03 -6.72 -18.18
CA TYR A 220 -3.35 -6.37 -17.65
C TYR A 220 -3.54 -4.87 -17.44
N VAL A 221 -2.48 -4.16 -17.08
CA VAL A 221 -2.50 -2.72 -16.77
C VAL A 221 -1.88 -1.88 -17.89
N ALA A 222 -1.58 -2.49 -19.03
CA ALA A 222 -0.98 -1.82 -20.17
C ALA A 222 -1.94 -0.76 -20.75
N PRO A 223 -1.41 0.34 -21.32
CA PRO A 223 -2.24 1.36 -21.95
C PRO A 223 -2.95 0.76 -23.18
N GLY A 224 -4.22 1.16 -23.37
CA GLY A 224 -5.00 0.83 -24.55
C GLY A 224 -4.88 1.87 -25.66
N SER A 225 -4.51 3.11 -25.33
CA SER A 225 -4.39 4.22 -26.26
C SER A 225 -3.16 5.11 -25.98
N ALA A 226 -2.99 6.16 -26.77
CA ALA A 226 -1.94 7.15 -26.54
C ALA A 226 -2.27 8.14 -25.40
N ALA A 227 -3.49 8.12 -24.83
CA ALA A 227 -3.93 9.07 -23.82
C ALA A 227 -3.40 8.76 -22.41
N GLU A 228 -3.14 7.49 -22.14
CA GLU A 228 -2.69 6.95 -20.86
C GLU A 228 -1.38 6.16 -20.99
N ASP A 229 -0.66 6.04 -19.88
CA ASP A 229 0.57 5.24 -19.80
C ASP A 229 0.33 3.91 -19.07
N VAL A 230 -0.71 3.87 -18.22
CA VAL A 230 -1.10 2.70 -17.43
C VAL A 230 -2.59 2.78 -17.08
N VAL A 231 -3.24 1.63 -17.02
CA VAL A 231 -4.64 1.52 -16.57
C VAL A 231 -4.66 1.04 -15.12
N GLN A 232 -5.40 1.74 -14.26
CA GLN A 232 -5.50 1.46 -12.82
C GLN A 232 -6.10 0.07 -12.53
N ALA A 233 -7.23 -0.21 -13.17
CA ALA A 233 -8.03 -1.41 -13.05
C ALA A 233 -8.92 -1.55 -14.29
N ASN A 234 -9.50 -2.73 -14.51
CA ASN A 234 -10.52 -2.93 -15.53
C ASN A 234 -11.93 -2.70 -14.95
N ASP A 235 -12.94 -2.99 -15.77
CA ASP A 235 -14.37 -2.98 -15.46
C ASP A 235 -14.84 -4.06 -14.45
N LYS A 236 -13.93 -4.85 -13.87
CA LYS A 236 -14.25 -5.91 -12.90
C LYS A 236 -13.53 -5.68 -11.59
N ALA A 237 -14.20 -6.02 -10.49
CA ALA A 237 -13.55 -6.12 -9.19
C ALA A 237 -12.35 -7.09 -9.24
N SER A 238 -11.33 -6.84 -8.42
CA SER A 238 -10.15 -7.71 -8.33
C SER A 238 -10.53 -9.16 -8.01
N SER A 239 -11.54 -9.36 -7.17
CA SER A 239 -12.09 -10.67 -6.80
C SER A 239 -12.71 -11.45 -7.96
N ALA A 240 -13.09 -10.77 -9.05
CA ALA A 240 -13.64 -11.35 -10.27
C ALA A 240 -12.61 -11.47 -11.40
N SER A 241 -11.35 -11.11 -11.13
CA SER A 241 -10.26 -11.09 -12.11
C SER A 241 -9.27 -12.22 -11.83
N ALA A 242 -8.88 -12.96 -12.86
CA ALA A 242 -7.79 -13.92 -12.72
C ALA A 242 -6.52 -13.17 -12.31
N ARG A 243 -5.81 -13.66 -11.30
CA ARG A 243 -4.57 -13.02 -10.78
C ARG A 243 -4.82 -11.63 -10.18
N GLY A 244 -5.97 -11.46 -9.53
CA GLY A 244 -6.47 -10.16 -9.08
C GLY A 244 -5.62 -9.43 -8.04
N HIS A 245 -4.77 -10.15 -7.28
CA HIS A 245 -3.88 -9.57 -6.27
C HIS A 245 -2.48 -9.26 -6.81
N GLN A 246 -2.14 -9.72 -8.02
CA GLN A 246 -0.81 -9.54 -8.61
C GLN A 246 -0.70 -8.23 -9.41
N TYR A 247 -1.66 -7.95 -10.30
CA TYR A 247 -1.64 -6.77 -11.16
C TYR A 247 -1.64 -5.40 -10.44
N PRO A 248 -2.16 -5.24 -9.20
CA PRO A 248 -2.01 -3.98 -8.48
C PRO A 248 -0.55 -3.59 -8.21
N MET A 249 0.32 -4.58 -7.96
CA MET A 249 1.76 -4.33 -7.83
C MET A 249 2.39 -3.92 -9.18
N ALA A 250 1.94 -4.51 -10.30
CA ALA A 250 2.39 -4.09 -11.63
C ALA A 250 2.00 -2.64 -11.91
N PHE A 251 0.76 -2.25 -11.60
CA PHE A 251 0.28 -0.88 -11.67
C PHE A 251 1.17 0.06 -10.86
N MET A 252 1.35 -0.19 -9.55
CA MET A 252 2.16 0.68 -8.69
C MET A 252 3.62 0.74 -9.15
N SER A 253 4.16 -0.35 -9.68
CA SER A 253 5.51 -0.37 -10.25
C SER A 253 5.66 0.57 -11.44
N ILE A 254 4.65 0.67 -12.33
CA ILE A 254 4.68 1.59 -13.47
C ILE A 254 4.38 3.02 -13.01
N ALA A 255 3.29 3.22 -12.29
CA ALA A 255 2.78 4.55 -11.93
C ALA A 255 3.72 5.33 -10.99
N SER A 256 4.52 4.64 -10.18
CA SER A 256 5.59 5.26 -9.37
C SER A 256 6.93 5.39 -10.11
N GLY A 257 7.05 4.84 -11.33
CA GLY A 257 8.29 4.78 -12.10
C GLY A 257 9.33 3.76 -11.60
N LEU A 258 8.97 2.90 -10.63
CA LEU A 258 9.86 1.87 -10.09
C LEU A 258 10.24 0.79 -11.10
N ASN A 259 9.44 0.59 -12.15
CA ASN A 259 9.75 -0.30 -13.27
C ASN A 259 11.07 0.05 -13.98
N ASN A 260 11.57 1.28 -13.83
CA ASN A 260 12.86 1.72 -14.38
C ASN A 260 14.08 1.28 -13.55
N PHE A 261 13.87 0.56 -12.44
CA PHE A 261 14.92 0.15 -11.48
C PHE A 261 14.96 -1.37 -11.28
N GLY A 262 14.60 -2.12 -12.33
CA GLY A 262 14.55 -3.58 -12.38
C GLY A 262 15.91 -4.26 -12.59
N LEU A 263 15.88 -5.58 -12.79
CA LEU A 263 17.09 -6.41 -12.98
C LEU A 263 17.84 -6.15 -14.30
N ASP A 264 17.23 -5.42 -15.22
CA ASP A 264 17.85 -4.91 -16.45
C ASP A 264 18.85 -3.78 -16.20
N LYS A 265 18.87 -3.21 -14.97
CA LYS A 265 19.83 -2.19 -14.56
C LYS A 265 21.03 -2.78 -13.84
N GLU A 266 22.11 -2.01 -13.78
CA GLU A 266 23.27 -2.29 -12.94
C GLU A 266 22.86 -2.45 -11.47
N LYS A 267 23.54 -3.32 -10.73
CA LYS A 267 23.17 -3.68 -9.35
C LYS A 267 23.03 -2.45 -8.43
N LYS A 268 23.86 -1.43 -8.63
CA LYS A 268 23.84 -0.18 -7.85
C LYS A 268 22.59 0.68 -8.11
N ASP A 269 21.98 0.53 -9.28
CA ASP A 269 20.82 1.32 -9.71
C ASP A 269 19.50 0.58 -9.39
N GLN A 270 19.53 -0.73 -9.17
CA GLN A 270 18.36 -1.54 -8.81
C GLN A 270 17.69 -1.07 -7.50
N ILE A 271 16.35 -1.06 -7.47
CA ILE A 271 15.56 -0.77 -6.25
C ILE A 271 14.65 -1.97 -5.95
N ALA A 272 14.81 -2.54 -4.76
CA ALA A 272 13.97 -3.64 -4.29
C ALA A 272 12.62 -3.10 -3.81
N TYR A 273 11.54 -3.69 -4.31
CA TYR A 273 10.17 -3.37 -3.93
C TYR A 273 9.36 -4.65 -3.66
N THR A 274 8.73 -4.70 -2.50
CA THR A 274 7.81 -5.77 -2.08
C THR A 274 6.43 -5.18 -1.80
N HIS A 275 5.39 -5.74 -2.40
CA HIS A 275 4.01 -5.46 -2.02
C HIS A 275 3.50 -6.53 -1.04
N VAL A 276 2.85 -6.09 0.03
CA VAL A 276 2.25 -6.95 1.06
C VAL A 276 0.74 -6.70 1.10
N ASP A 277 -0.03 -7.66 0.61
CA ASP A 277 -1.50 -7.62 0.64
C ASP A 277 -1.98 -8.39 1.88
N ILE A 278 -2.51 -7.67 2.86
CA ILE A 278 -3.02 -8.21 4.12
C ILE A 278 -4.55 -8.30 4.15
N ALA A 279 -5.23 -8.18 3.01
CA ALA A 279 -6.69 -8.29 2.97
C ALA A 279 -7.22 -9.59 3.59
N GLY A 280 -6.46 -10.69 3.45
CA GLY A 280 -6.77 -11.98 4.08
C GLY A 280 -6.52 -12.03 5.57
N SER A 281 -5.50 -11.33 6.06
CA SER A 281 -4.97 -11.51 7.42
C SER A 281 -5.15 -10.33 8.36
N ALA A 282 -5.69 -9.20 7.90
CA ALA A 282 -5.84 -7.98 8.71
C ALA A 282 -6.90 -8.11 9.82
N GLU A 283 -7.84 -9.03 9.65
CA GLU A 283 -8.90 -9.34 10.61
C GLU A 283 -9.20 -10.84 10.63
N GLU A 284 -9.82 -11.30 11.69
CA GLU A 284 -10.30 -12.69 11.81
C GLU A 284 -11.34 -13.01 10.72
N LEU A 285 -11.44 -14.28 10.30
CA LEU A 285 -12.35 -14.70 9.23
C LEU A 285 -13.84 -14.45 9.54
N SER A 286 -14.18 -14.37 10.83
CA SER A 286 -15.56 -14.17 11.28
C SER A 286 -15.62 -13.36 12.57
N GLY A 287 -16.61 -12.48 12.67
CA GLY A 287 -16.97 -11.81 13.91
C GLY A 287 -17.98 -12.60 14.74
N VAL A 288 -18.29 -12.11 15.94
CA VAL A 288 -19.35 -12.66 16.80
C VAL A 288 -20.70 -12.02 16.44
N GLY A 289 -21.65 -12.83 15.99
CA GLY A 289 -22.97 -12.36 15.56
C GLY A 289 -22.87 -11.36 14.41
N PHE A 290 -23.50 -10.19 14.57
CA PHE A 290 -23.43 -9.08 13.60
C PHE A 290 -22.32 -8.06 13.92
N SER A 291 -21.35 -8.40 14.76
CA SER A 291 -20.18 -7.54 15.03
C SER A 291 -19.14 -7.64 13.92
N LEU A 292 -18.25 -6.65 13.82
CA LEU A 292 -17.08 -6.76 12.95
C LEU A 292 -16.10 -7.79 13.54
N PRO A 293 -15.32 -8.49 12.70
CA PRO A 293 -14.22 -9.31 13.19
C PRO A 293 -13.19 -8.49 13.96
N GLU A 294 -12.44 -9.18 14.81
CA GLU A 294 -11.30 -8.61 15.52
C GLU A 294 -10.15 -8.38 14.56
N VAL A 295 -9.39 -7.31 14.80
CA VAL A 295 -8.18 -7.03 14.02
C VAL A 295 -7.02 -7.83 14.59
N THR A 296 -6.20 -8.41 13.72
CA THR A 296 -5.12 -9.33 14.12
C THR A 296 -3.82 -8.60 14.47
N GLY A 297 -3.57 -7.45 13.82
CA GLY A 297 -2.30 -6.75 13.89
C GLY A 297 -1.24 -7.23 12.90
N ASN A 298 -1.56 -8.19 12.02
CA ASN A 298 -0.65 -8.65 10.96
C ASN A 298 -0.38 -7.51 9.95
N PRO A 299 0.87 -7.26 9.51
CA PRO A 299 2.01 -8.16 9.57
C PRO A 299 3.06 -7.80 10.65
N VAL A 300 2.67 -7.13 11.75
CA VAL A 300 3.65 -6.61 12.72
C VAL A 300 4.57 -7.72 13.27
N PRO A 301 4.07 -8.89 13.71
CA PRO A 301 4.94 -9.98 14.15
C PRO A 301 5.87 -10.49 13.05
N ALA A 302 5.37 -10.76 11.83
CA ALA A 302 6.20 -11.23 10.73
C ALA A 302 7.31 -10.23 10.36
N PHE A 303 7.01 -8.94 10.36
CA PHE A 303 8.01 -7.91 10.06
C PHE A 303 9.03 -7.79 11.21
N ALA A 304 8.58 -7.85 12.47
CA ALA A 304 9.46 -7.76 13.63
C ALA A 304 10.48 -8.91 13.63
N SER A 305 10.04 -10.16 13.46
CA SER A 305 10.94 -11.31 13.42
C SER A 305 11.87 -11.33 12.20
N THR A 306 11.45 -10.73 11.08
CA THR A 306 12.24 -10.75 9.84
C THR A 306 13.32 -9.67 9.79
N PHE A 307 13.04 -8.50 10.40
CA PHE A 307 13.86 -7.30 10.19
C PHE A 307 14.40 -6.68 11.48
N LEU A 308 13.77 -6.90 12.63
CA LEU A 308 14.14 -6.22 13.88
C LEU A 308 14.89 -7.12 14.87
N LEU A 309 14.49 -8.39 14.96
CA LEU A 309 15.12 -9.41 15.79
C LEU A 309 16.30 -10.06 15.07
#